data_AF-A0A369RHJ3-F1
#
_entry.id   AF-A0A369RHJ3-F1
#
_cell.length_a   1.000
_cell.length_b   1.000
_cell.length_c   1.000
_cell.angle_alpha   90.00
_cell.angle_beta   90.00
_cell.angle_gamma   90.00
#
_symmetry.space_group_name_H-M   'P 1'
#
loop_
_entity.id
_entity.type
_entity.pdbx_description
1 polymer ?
#
loop_
_entity_poly.entity_id
_entity_poly.type
_entity_poly.pdbx_seq_one_letter_code
_entity_poly.pdbx_strand_id
1 'polypeptide(L)'
;MKKSIIRLIKAIQYSCEGIKSAFVSEVAFRQELLLFIVCISTLFVLDVSNLDSVDIQDNRIIIVNHKITDWNKFTEFAKKYGGKTLSEMAKLWSNVSIPTIHRALKKIGLTRKKRHMDTKKGTKKNALNF
;
A
#
# COMPACT_ATOMS: atom_id res chain seq x y z
N MET A 1 -50.63 4.75 -11.90
CA MET A 1 -49.64 5.85 -11.82
C MET A 1 -49.70 6.66 -10.52
N LYS A 2 -50.86 7.22 -10.13
CA LYS A 2 -51.00 8.10 -8.94
C LYS A 2 -50.55 7.46 -7.60
N LYS A 3 -50.89 6.18 -7.36
CA LYS A 3 -50.56 5.46 -6.12
C LYS A 3 -49.04 5.24 -5.91
N SER A 4 -48.28 4.99 -6.96
CA SER A 4 -46.82 4.77 -6.86
C SER A 4 -46.07 6.06 -6.56
N ILE A 5 -46.49 7.18 -7.17
CA ILE A 5 -45.89 8.51 -6.93
C ILE A 5 -46.14 8.97 -5.48
N ILE A 6 -47.34 8.72 -4.93
CA ILE A 6 -47.67 9.06 -3.54
C ILE A 6 -46.79 8.30 -2.54
N ARG A 7 -46.41 7.05 -2.84
CA ARG A 7 -45.49 6.27 -1.99
C ARG A 7 -44.08 6.85 -1.99
N LEU A 8 -43.60 7.29 -3.16
CA LEU A 8 -42.30 7.94 -3.29
C LEU A 8 -42.24 9.25 -2.51
N ILE A 9 -43.28 10.10 -2.64
CA ILE A 9 -43.34 11.37 -1.91
C ILE A 9 -43.39 11.13 -0.40
N LYS A 10 -44.19 10.17 0.07
CA LYS A 10 -44.24 9.82 1.50
C LYS A 10 -42.91 9.28 2.02
N ALA A 11 -42.21 8.45 1.24
CA ALA A 11 -40.90 7.94 1.63
C ALA A 11 -39.85 9.06 1.75
N ILE A 12 -39.89 10.02 0.82
CA ILE A 12 -39.04 11.22 0.88
C ILE A 12 -39.38 12.05 2.12
N GLN A 13 -40.66 12.25 2.42
CA GLN A 13 -41.11 12.99 3.60
C GLN A 13 -40.58 12.35 4.90
N TYR A 14 -40.75 11.04 5.07
CA TYR A 14 -40.23 10.34 6.26
C TYR A 14 -38.70 10.39 6.35
N SER A 15 -37.97 10.39 5.23
CA SER A 15 -36.51 10.59 5.22
C SER A 15 -36.12 11.98 5.72
N CYS A 16 -36.79 13.03 5.23
CA CYS A 16 -36.55 14.41 5.68
C CYS A 16 -36.94 14.61 7.16
N GLU A 17 -37.97 13.93 7.64
CA GLU A 17 -38.44 14.02 9.02
C GLU A 17 -37.48 13.30 10.00
N GLY A 18 -36.86 12.21 9.54
CA GLY A 18 -35.76 11.54 10.24
C GLY A 18 -34.52 12.44 10.36
N ILE A 19 -34.14 13.11 9.27
CA ILE A 19 -33.02 14.08 9.28
C ILE A 19 -33.34 15.26 10.22
N LYS A 20 -34.55 15.81 10.15
CA LYS A 20 -34.97 16.91 11.02
C LYS A 20 -34.95 16.50 12.50
N SER A 21 -35.39 15.29 12.81
CA SER A 21 -35.35 14.73 14.17
C SER A 21 -33.92 14.47 14.65
N ALA A 22 -33.01 14.09 13.75
CA ALA A 22 -31.59 13.93 14.03
C ALA A 22 -30.88 15.26 14.37
N PHE A 23 -31.37 16.40 13.86
CA PHE A 23 -30.91 17.72 14.27
C PHE A 23 -31.55 18.22 15.59
N VAL A 24 -32.73 17.70 15.95
CA VAL A 24 -33.45 18.06 17.19
C VAL A 24 -32.93 17.28 18.40
N SER A 25 -32.22 16.16 18.21
CA SER A 25 -31.46 15.48 19.29
C SER A 25 -30.24 16.34 19.69
N GLU A 26 -30.58 17.41 20.41
CA GLU A 26 -29.77 18.51 20.91
C GLU A 26 -28.43 18.05 21.47
N VAL A 27 -28.36 16.87 22.10
CA VAL A 27 -27.15 16.35 22.75
C VAL A 27 -26.17 15.73 21.77
N ALA A 28 -26.63 14.91 20.82
CA ALA A 28 -25.75 14.20 19.88
C ALA A 28 -25.14 15.17 18.86
N PHE A 29 -25.96 16.08 18.34
CA PHE A 29 -25.51 17.07 17.35
C PHE A 29 -24.58 18.13 17.97
N ARG A 30 -24.79 18.55 19.23
CA ARG A 30 -23.86 19.47 19.92
C ARG A 30 -22.51 18.85 20.17
N GLN A 31 -22.46 17.57 20.53
CA GLN A 31 -21.20 16.86 20.74
C GLN A 31 -20.44 16.70 19.43
N GLU A 32 -21.14 16.41 18.33
CA GLU A 32 -20.54 16.31 17.00
C GLU A 32 -20.01 17.67 16.50
N LEU A 33 -20.77 18.76 16.69
CA LEU A 33 -20.33 20.10 16.29
C LEU A 33 -19.14 20.60 17.13
N LEU A 34 -19.15 20.32 18.44
CA LEU A 34 -17.99 20.56 19.33
C LEU A 34 -16.80 19.71 18.92
N LEU A 35 -17.00 18.44 18.58
CA LEU A 35 -15.95 17.55 18.09
C LEU A 35 -15.33 18.11 16.81
N PHE A 36 -16.13 18.61 15.86
CA PHE A 36 -15.60 19.24 14.65
C PHE A 36 -14.76 20.49 14.95
N ILE A 37 -15.20 21.35 15.87
CA ILE A 37 -14.44 22.55 16.27
C ILE A 37 -13.10 22.17 16.92
N VAL A 38 -13.10 21.16 17.80
CA VAL A 38 -11.89 20.63 18.44
C VAL A 38 -10.97 19.96 17.42
N CYS A 39 -11.50 19.12 16.54
CA CYS A 39 -10.75 18.43 15.49
C CYS A 39 -10.10 19.41 14.51
N ILE A 40 -10.81 20.45 14.08
CA ILE A 40 -10.26 21.50 13.20
C ILE A 40 -9.13 22.25 13.90
N SER A 41 -9.28 22.53 15.20
CA SER A 41 -8.23 23.17 16.00
C SER A 41 -6.99 22.28 16.15
N THR A 42 -7.18 20.97 16.37
CA THR A 42 -6.05 20.02 16.42
C THR A 42 -5.37 19.83 15.08
N LEU A 43 -6.11 19.89 13.95
CA LEU A 43 -5.52 19.83 12.61
C LEU A 43 -4.65 21.03 12.29
N PHE A 44 -4.99 22.21 12.81
CA PHE A 44 -4.18 23.42 12.62
C PHE A 44 -2.90 23.41 13.46
N VAL A 45 -2.95 22.86 14.69
CA VAL A 45 -1.77 22.69 15.55
C VAL A 45 -0.87 21.53 15.08
N LEU A 46 -1.46 20.50 14.47
CA LEU A 46 -0.76 19.42 13.81
C LEU A 46 -0.30 19.88 12.40
N ASP A 47 0.66 20.79 12.37
CA ASP A 47 1.29 21.24 11.14
C ASP A 47 1.81 20.02 10.35
N VAL A 48 1.20 19.78 9.18
CA VAL A 48 1.51 18.69 8.25
C VAL A 48 2.92 18.81 7.67
N SER A 49 3.63 19.90 7.96
CA SER A 49 4.99 20.20 7.49
C SER A 49 6.06 19.26 8.04
N ASN A 50 5.76 18.38 9.00
CA ASN A 50 6.69 17.33 9.48
C ASN A 50 6.46 15.94 8.88
N LEU A 51 5.44 15.76 8.02
CA LEU A 51 5.13 14.46 7.42
C LEU A 51 6.00 14.08 6.23
N ASP A 52 6.97 14.90 5.86
CA ASP A 52 7.98 14.52 4.87
C ASP A 52 9.11 13.67 5.47
N SER A 53 9.14 13.45 6.81
CA SER A 53 10.19 12.60 7.40
C SER A 53 9.83 11.78 8.65
N VAL A 54 8.66 11.96 9.30
CA VAL A 54 8.35 11.23 10.54
C VAL A 54 6.87 10.80 10.60
N ASP A 55 6.66 9.54 11.00
CA ASP A 55 5.41 8.85 11.35
C ASP A 55 4.51 8.25 10.25
N ILE A 56 5.11 7.34 9.48
CA ILE A 56 4.43 6.13 9.00
C ILE A 56 4.65 5.02 10.06
N GLN A 57 3.94 5.04 11.20
CA GLN A 57 3.95 3.92 12.16
C GLN A 57 2.59 3.40 12.63
N ASP A 58 1.46 4.07 12.35
CA ASP A 58 0.17 3.72 12.97
C ASP A 58 -0.83 2.93 12.10
N ASN A 59 -0.38 2.33 10.99
CA ASN A 59 -1.16 1.27 10.35
C ASN A 59 -0.30 0.08 9.93
N ARG A 60 0.38 -0.52 10.91
CA ARG A 60 1.03 -1.84 10.78
C ARG A 60 0.05 -2.99 11.02
N ILE A 61 -1.09 -2.93 10.34
CA ILE A 61 -2.00 -4.06 10.22
C ILE A 61 -2.30 -4.23 8.72
N ILE A 62 -1.64 -5.24 8.12
CA ILE A 62 -1.97 -5.84 6.82
C ILE A 62 -1.54 -4.97 5.61
N ILE A 63 -0.26 -4.88 5.25
CA ILE A 63 0.43 -5.76 4.28
C ILE A 63 1.93 -5.44 4.37
N VAL A 64 2.75 -6.32 4.97
CA VAL A 64 4.21 -6.16 4.99
C VAL A 64 4.75 -6.55 3.61
N ASN A 65 4.60 -5.64 2.65
CA ASN A 65 5.37 -5.69 1.44
C ASN A 65 6.77 -5.22 1.84
N HIS A 66 7.75 -6.13 1.98
CA HIS A 66 9.17 -5.80 2.21
C HIS A 66 9.76 -5.09 0.97
N LYS A 67 9.15 -3.97 0.57
CA LYS A 67 9.59 -3.16 -0.56
C LYS A 67 10.80 -2.37 -0.14
N ILE A 68 11.76 -2.29 -1.03
CA ILE A 68 12.91 -1.41 -0.88
C ILE A 68 12.39 0.03 -1.02
N THR A 69 12.36 0.74 0.10
CA THR A 69 11.95 2.15 0.20
C THR A 69 13.12 3.08 -0.11
N ASP A 70 14.30 2.80 0.43
CA ASP A 70 15.50 3.65 0.28
C ASP A 70 16.30 3.33 -1.01
N TRP A 71 15.93 3.96 -2.12
CA TRP A 71 16.58 3.73 -3.42
C TRP A 71 18.04 4.20 -3.49
N ASN A 72 18.39 5.29 -2.79
CA ASN A 72 19.75 5.82 -2.81
C ASN A 72 20.73 4.86 -2.10
N LYS A 73 20.38 4.43 -0.88
CA LYS A 73 21.14 3.41 -0.13
C LYS A 73 21.21 2.08 -0.88
N PHE A 74 20.11 1.67 -1.53
CA PHE A 74 20.11 0.44 -2.32
C PHE A 74 21.04 0.52 -3.54
N THR A 75 21.14 1.70 -4.16
CA THR A 75 22.04 1.91 -5.30
C THR A 75 23.50 1.81 -4.87
N GLU A 76 23.86 2.39 -3.73
CA GLU A 76 25.20 2.27 -3.15
C GLU A 76 25.53 0.81 -2.76
N PHE A 77 24.58 0.13 -2.13
CA PHE A 77 24.67 -1.30 -1.84
C PHE A 77 24.87 -2.15 -3.10
N ALA A 78 24.08 -1.89 -4.15
CA ALA A 78 24.18 -2.63 -5.41
C ALA A 78 25.52 -2.41 -6.12
N LYS A 79 26.08 -1.19 -6.05
CA LYS A 79 27.44 -0.90 -6.54
C LYS A 79 28.50 -1.66 -5.74
N LYS A 80 28.37 -1.68 -4.40
CA LYS A 80 29.31 -2.39 -3.50
C LYS A 80 29.30 -3.90 -3.69
N TYR A 81 28.14 -4.49 -3.97
CA TYR A 81 27.94 -5.95 -4.05
C TYR A 81 27.59 -6.47 -5.45
N GLY A 82 27.92 -5.73 -6.52
CA GLY A 82 27.53 -6.08 -7.90
C GLY A 82 28.03 -7.45 -8.43
N GLY A 83 28.99 -8.09 -7.73
CA GLY A 83 29.47 -9.44 -8.06
C GLY A 83 28.71 -10.59 -7.38
N LYS A 84 27.84 -10.31 -6.40
CA LYS A 84 27.14 -11.34 -5.62
C LYS A 84 25.91 -11.88 -6.33
N THR A 85 25.50 -13.09 -5.96
CA THR A 85 24.26 -13.68 -6.48
C THR A 85 23.03 -12.99 -5.88
N LEU A 86 21.87 -13.07 -6.56
CA LEU A 86 20.63 -12.47 -6.06
C LEU A 86 20.21 -13.03 -4.69
N SER A 87 20.51 -14.30 -4.42
CA SER A 87 20.24 -14.98 -3.14
C SER A 87 21.12 -14.43 -2.01
N GLU A 88 22.40 -14.17 -2.28
CA GLU A 88 23.30 -13.56 -1.31
C GLU A 88 22.92 -12.10 -1.03
N MET A 89 22.59 -11.33 -2.07
CA MET A 89 22.15 -9.93 -1.91
C MET A 89 20.87 -9.83 -1.08
N ALA A 90 19.93 -10.75 -1.29
CA ALA A 90 18.70 -10.88 -0.52
C ALA A 90 18.96 -11.07 0.99
N LYS A 91 19.89 -11.97 1.32
CA LYS A 91 20.30 -12.22 2.72
C LYS A 91 20.99 -11.00 3.34
N LEU A 92 21.85 -10.31 2.58
CA LEU A 92 22.65 -9.19 3.08
C LEU A 92 21.86 -7.89 3.28
N TRP A 93 20.80 -7.65 2.50
CA TRP A 93 20.05 -6.40 2.57
C TRP A 93 19.08 -6.34 3.76
N SER A 94 18.20 -7.35 3.91
CA SER A 94 17.27 -7.46 5.04
C SER A 94 16.42 -8.75 4.98
N ASN A 95 17.03 -9.88 4.62
CA ASN A 95 16.34 -11.17 4.40
C ASN A 95 15.12 -11.05 3.47
N VAL A 96 15.27 -10.27 2.40
CA VAL A 96 14.17 -9.99 1.46
C VAL A 96 14.07 -11.10 0.43
N SER A 97 12.87 -11.35 -0.10
CA SER A 97 12.70 -12.31 -1.19
C SER A 97 13.57 -11.98 -2.41
N ILE A 98 14.13 -13.02 -3.05
CA ILE A 98 14.91 -12.92 -4.30
C ILE A 98 14.19 -12.12 -5.40
N PRO A 99 12.87 -12.31 -5.64
CA PRO A 99 12.13 -11.51 -6.62
C PRO A 99 12.12 -10.01 -6.33
N THR A 100 12.14 -9.60 -5.05
CA THR A 100 12.17 -8.18 -4.68
C THR A 100 13.49 -7.54 -5.06
N ILE A 101 14.62 -8.20 -4.77
CA ILE A 101 15.96 -7.74 -5.18
C ILE A 101 16.05 -7.67 -6.70
N HIS A 102 15.53 -8.69 -7.41
CA HIS A 102 15.50 -8.69 -8.88
C HIS A 102 14.73 -7.49 -9.44
N ARG A 103 13.52 -7.23 -8.93
CA ARG A 103 12.69 -6.08 -9.36
C ARG A 103 13.37 -4.75 -9.06
N ALA A 104 14.01 -4.63 -7.90
CA ALA A 104 14.73 -3.42 -7.50
C ALA A 104 15.94 -3.16 -8.41
N LEU A 105 16.74 -4.19 -8.72
CA LEU A 105 17.84 -4.12 -9.68
C LEU A 105 17.36 -3.75 -11.09
N LYS A 106 16.24 -4.33 -11.54
CA LYS A 106 15.61 -3.98 -12.82
C LYS A 106 15.17 -2.51 -12.85
N LYS A 107 14.66 -1.98 -11.73
CA LYS A 107 14.20 -0.59 -11.62
C LYS A 107 15.35 0.42 -11.70
N ILE A 108 16.49 0.13 -11.07
CA ILE A 108 17.69 0.99 -11.13
C ILE A 108 18.54 0.77 -12.39
N GLY A 109 18.13 -0.13 -13.30
CA GLY A 109 18.85 -0.43 -14.54
C GLY A 109 20.12 -1.27 -14.37
N LEU A 110 20.49 -1.66 -13.15
CA LEU A 110 21.63 -2.55 -12.88
C LEU A 110 21.24 -4.00 -13.16
N THR A 111 21.14 -4.35 -14.44
CA THR A 111 20.91 -5.74 -14.87
C THR A 111 22.18 -6.32 -15.49
N ARG A 112 22.57 -7.50 -15.02
CA ARG A 112 23.71 -8.23 -15.59
C ARG A 112 23.33 -8.81 -16.95
N LYS A 113 24.11 -8.52 -17.99
CA LYS A 113 24.03 -9.21 -19.29
C LYS A 113 24.41 -10.68 -19.12
N LYS A 114 23.52 -11.60 -19.55
CA LYS A 114 23.81 -13.04 -19.55
C LYS A 114 24.93 -13.32 -20.57
N ARG A 115 26.02 -13.95 -20.12
CA ARG A 115 27.09 -14.42 -21.01
C ARG A 115 26.54 -15.60 -21.83
N HIS A 116 26.94 -15.69 -23.09
CA HIS A 116 26.59 -16.83 -23.95
C HIS A 116 27.20 -18.09 -23.34
N MET A 117 26.39 -18.88 -22.62
CA MET A 117 26.80 -20.17 -22.09
C MET A 117 26.43 -21.21 -23.13
N ASP A 118 27.45 -21.83 -23.73
CA ASP A 118 27.23 -23.03 -24.52
C ASP A 118 26.72 -24.13 -23.57
N THR A 119 25.46 -24.51 -23.74
CA THR A 119 24.85 -25.57 -22.94
C THR A 119 25.05 -26.86 -23.71
N LYS A 120 25.94 -27.74 -23.24
CA LYS A 120 26.07 -29.10 -23.79
C LYS A 120 24.73 -29.83 -23.60
N LYS A 121 23.85 -29.76 -24.59
CA LYS A 121 22.49 -30.29 -24.54
C LYS A 121 22.54 -31.80 -24.82
N GLY A 122 22.80 -32.58 -23.79
CA GLY A 122 22.54 -34.02 -23.82
C GLY A 122 21.11 -34.29 -23.38
N THR A 123 20.18 -34.48 -24.32
CA THR A 123 18.85 -35.02 -24.00
C THR A 123 19.04 -36.49 -23.60
N LYS A 124 18.99 -36.82 -22.30
CA LYS A 124 18.83 -38.22 -21.90
C LYS A 124 17.42 -38.65 -22.31
N LYS A 125 17.33 -39.60 -23.23
CA LYS A 125 16.06 -40.24 -23.59
C LYS A 125 15.55 -40.96 -22.35
N ASN A 126 14.38 -40.59 -21.84
CA ASN A 126 13.68 -41.41 -20.86
C ASN A 126 13.16 -42.64 -21.61
N ALA A 127 13.60 -43.83 -21.22
CA ALA A 127 13.01 -45.06 -21.72
C ALA A 127 11.54 -45.09 -21.27
N LEU A 128 10.62 -45.21 -22.23
CA LEU A 128 9.22 -45.48 -21.97
C LEU A 128 9.14 -46.86 -21.31
N ASN A 129 8.65 -46.91 -20.06
CA ASN A 129 8.22 -48.16 -19.46
C ASN A 129 6.82 -48.46 -20.05
N PHE A 130 6.75 -49.47 -20.91
CA PHE A 130 5.51 -50.11 -21.35
C PHE A 130 4.90 -50.93 -20.22
#